data_AF-A0A7V1XNL8-F1
#
_entry.id   AF-A0A7V1XNL8-F1
#
_cell.length_a   1.000
_cell.length_b   1.000
_cell.length_c   1.000
_cell.angle_alpha   90.00
_cell.angle_beta   90.00
_cell.angle_gamma   90.00
#
_symmetry.space_group_name_H-M   'P 1'
#
loop_
_entity.id
_entity.type
_entity.pdbx_description
1 polymer ?
#
loop_
_entity_poly.entity_id
_entity_poly.type
_entity_poly.pdbx_seq_one_letter_code
_entity_poly.pdbx_strand_id
1 'polypeptide(L)'
;EDDAPAAERRAAALSLDRELLRELLGSEDLRELLDPEAVAGVGLELQGLAEGRRARDADELHDLLRRVGELTAAELAARSEADPEPWVARLLREGRAIRVRVAGEERLAAAEDAARLRDGLGVRIPPGLPAAFTEPTVEPREALEGLVHRYARTHGPFLAVEVAERLGAPLARVEAALAALERSGRVVRGGFRPGGAGTEWCEVEVLRRIRRRSLAALRREVEPVTGAALARFLLAWQHLERPSAGPDALEGAIEQLQGARIPASILETEVLRARVRDYRPPDLDALCAAGEVVWIGAGGSGPEDGRIALCFRGAARLLAPAPEAERPQGELHERLREHLAAHGASFWPELRRAAGLADERAILAALWDLVFAGEVTNDTLAPLRALLARRARGGARPRPGALRRSGPPAAAGRWSLVAPLLEPTPSPTELAHARAMQLLDRHGVLTREAVLAEQVPGGFAALYPVLRALEEAGKVRRGAFVEGLGAAQFALPGALELLRDHREPDATEPLALAAADPAQPYGAALPWPACAGHPSRSPGAYVVLSAGEPAAFLERGGRTLLTFEAAAESDWPAALAALVKDGRVRRIELSRIDGLPAAESPHAERLRAAGFTEGYRGLSLRG
;
A
#
# COMPACT_ATOMS: atom_id res chain seq x y z
N GLU A 1 -14.53 -28.31 -0.41
CA GLU A 1 -14.95 -27.43 -1.51
C GLU A 1 -14.06 -26.21 -1.48
N ASP A 2 -13.18 -26.08 -2.46
CA ASP A 2 -12.11 -25.08 -2.48
C ASP A 2 -12.65 -23.67 -2.73
N ASP A 3 -12.74 -22.90 -1.65
CA ASP A 3 -13.19 -21.51 -1.58
C ASP A 3 -12.02 -20.54 -1.83
N ALA A 4 -11.27 -20.77 -2.91
CA ALA A 4 -10.12 -19.94 -3.29
C ALA A 4 -10.55 -18.81 -4.25
N PRO A 5 -10.06 -17.57 -4.10
CA PRO A 5 -10.28 -16.46 -5.03
C PRO A 5 -10.03 -16.81 -6.50
N ALA A 6 -10.71 -16.12 -7.43
CA ALA A 6 -10.62 -16.42 -8.86
C ALA A 6 -9.18 -16.37 -9.41
N ALA A 7 -8.33 -15.47 -8.91
CA ALA A 7 -6.92 -15.37 -9.28
C ALA A 7 -6.10 -16.59 -8.81
N GLU A 8 -6.33 -17.07 -7.60
CA GLU A 8 -5.70 -18.30 -7.07
C GLU A 8 -6.10 -19.53 -7.88
N ARG A 9 -7.39 -19.63 -8.26
CA ARG A 9 -7.87 -20.71 -9.13
C ARG A 9 -7.22 -20.66 -10.51
N ARG A 10 -7.07 -19.47 -11.11
CA ARG A 10 -6.38 -19.30 -12.40
C ARG A 10 -4.89 -19.64 -12.30
N ALA A 11 -4.21 -19.22 -11.23
CA ALA A 11 -2.82 -19.55 -10.98
C ALA A 11 -2.62 -21.07 -10.79
N ALA A 12 -3.51 -21.73 -10.04
CA ALA A 12 -3.51 -23.18 -9.86
C ALA A 12 -3.75 -23.91 -11.19
N ALA A 13 -4.72 -23.46 -12.00
CA ALA A 13 -5.01 -24.02 -13.31
C ALA A 13 -3.82 -23.92 -14.28
N LEU A 14 -3.11 -22.78 -14.29
CA LEU A 14 -1.91 -22.60 -15.12
C LEU A 14 -0.69 -23.40 -14.64
N SER A 15 -0.67 -23.80 -13.36
CA SER A 15 0.39 -24.57 -12.72
C SER A 15 0.26 -26.08 -12.90
N LEU A 16 -0.91 -26.60 -13.29
CA LEU A 16 -1.13 -28.02 -13.53
C LEU A 16 -0.46 -28.50 -14.83
N ASP A 17 -0.03 -29.77 -14.83
CA ASP A 17 0.77 -30.37 -15.91
C ASP A 17 -0.06 -30.68 -17.17
N ARG A 18 0.63 -30.72 -18.31
CA ARG A 18 0.09 -30.65 -19.68
C ARG A 18 -0.88 -31.78 -20.05
N GLU A 19 -0.76 -32.94 -19.42
CA GLU A 19 -1.61 -34.11 -19.68
C GLU A 19 -2.97 -34.01 -18.97
N LEU A 20 -2.99 -33.51 -17.73
CA LEU A 20 -4.22 -33.36 -16.95
C LEU A 20 -5.13 -32.25 -17.51
N LEU A 21 -4.55 -31.14 -17.99
CA LEU A 21 -5.30 -30.03 -18.60
C LEU A 21 -5.96 -30.44 -19.93
N ARG A 22 -5.33 -31.34 -20.69
CA ARG A 22 -5.87 -31.89 -21.94
C ARG A 22 -7.07 -32.81 -21.69
N GLU A 23 -7.07 -33.50 -20.55
CA GLU A 23 -8.17 -34.36 -20.07
C GLU A 23 -9.32 -33.56 -19.44
N LEU A 24 -9.02 -32.49 -18.70
CA LEU A 24 -10.02 -31.77 -17.89
C LEU A 24 -10.79 -30.66 -18.63
N LEU A 25 -10.23 -30.05 -19.68
CA LEU A 25 -10.84 -28.87 -20.31
C LEU A 25 -11.41 -29.11 -21.71
N GLY A 26 -11.15 -30.27 -22.31
CA GLY A 26 -11.26 -30.38 -23.75
C GLY A 26 -10.26 -29.44 -24.43
N SER A 27 -9.71 -29.85 -25.56
CA SER A 27 -8.93 -28.93 -26.38
C SER A 27 -9.80 -27.71 -26.70
N GLU A 28 -9.35 -26.49 -26.35
CA GLU A 28 -9.07 -25.43 -27.32
C GLU A 28 -9.03 -23.99 -26.77
N ASP A 29 -9.34 -23.67 -25.50
CA ASP A 29 -9.36 -22.24 -25.06
C ASP A 29 -8.53 -21.90 -23.80
N LEU A 30 -7.33 -21.34 -24.00
CA LEU A 30 -6.50 -20.72 -22.95
C LEU A 30 -6.73 -19.19 -22.84
N ARG A 31 -7.66 -18.63 -23.62
CA ARG A 31 -7.90 -17.18 -23.74
C ARG A 31 -8.27 -16.52 -22.42
N GLU A 32 -8.95 -17.25 -21.53
CA GLU A 32 -9.39 -16.73 -20.23
C GLU A 32 -8.31 -16.82 -19.15
N LEU A 33 -7.22 -17.55 -19.40
CA LEU A 33 -6.14 -17.80 -18.44
C LEU A 33 -4.90 -16.96 -18.72
N LEU A 34 -4.66 -16.57 -19.98
CA LEU A 34 -3.50 -15.77 -20.36
C LEU A 34 -3.74 -14.29 -20.11
N ASP A 35 -2.71 -13.62 -19.58
CA ASP A 35 -2.74 -12.20 -19.33
C ASP A 35 -2.55 -11.41 -20.65
N PRO A 36 -3.44 -10.45 -20.99
CA PRO A 36 -3.34 -9.69 -22.24
C PRO A 36 -2.03 -8.91 -22.38
N GLU A 37 -1.51 -8.32 -21.30
CA GLU A 37 -0.26 -7.56 -21.32
C GLU A 37 0.95 -8.48 -21.50
N ALA A 38 0.94 -9.66 -20.90
CA ALA A 38 1.97 -10.68 -21.11
C ALA A 38 2.04 -11.15 -22.56
N VAL A 39 0.89 -11.35 -23.23
CA VAL A 39 0.84 -11.71 -24.66
C VAL A 39 1.39 -10.57 -25.51
N ALA A 40 0.93 -9.34 -25.31
CA ALA A 40 1.36 -8.18 -26.08
C ALA A 40 2.85 -7.87 -25.86
N GLY A 41 3.31 -7.86 -24.61
CA GLY A 41 4.69 -7.56 -24.24
C GLY A 41 5.70 -8.58 -24.78
N VAL A 42 5.38 -9.88 -24.75
CA VAL A 42 6.24 -10.90 -25.38
C VAL A 42 6.30 -10.69 -26.89
N GLY A 43 5.16 -10.37 -27.54
CA GLY A 43 5.11 -10.06 -28.96
C GLY A 43 6.02 -8.89 -29.34
N LEU A 44 5.94 -7.77 -28.60
CA LEU A 44 6.77 -6.58 -28.83
C LEU A 44 8.27 -6.89 -28.67
N GLU A 45 8.66 -7.69 -27.68
CA GLU A 45 10.06 -8.06 -27.47
C GLU A 45 10.61 -8.98 -28.56
N LEU A 46 9.83 -9.98 -28.98
CA LEU A 46 10.25 -10.91 -30.04
C LEU A 46 10.42 -10.19 -31.38
N GLN A 47 9.64 -9.12 -31.60
CA GLN A 47 9.71 -8.25 -32.77
C GLN A 47 10.81 -7.18 -32.69
N GLY A 48 11.47 -7.00 -31.55
CA GLY A 48 12.46 -5.92 -31.36
C GLY A 48 11.85 -4.52 -31.27
N LEU A 49 10.56 -4.42 -30.92
CA LEU A 49 9.83 -3.16 -30.78
C LEU A 49 9.85 -2.59 -29.36
N ALA A 50 10.09 -3.46 -28.37
CA ALA A 50 10.23 -3.10 -26.97
C ALA A 50 11.41 -2.13 -26.72
N GLU A 51 11.29 -1.31 -25.70
CA GLU A 51 12.35 -0.39 -25.27
C GLU A 51 13.63 -1.17 -24.91
N GLY A 52 14.78 -0.70 -25.39
CA GLY A 52 16.07 -1.39 -25.25
C GLY A 52 16.27 -2.63 -26.15
N ARG A 53 15.32 -2.95 -27.06
CA ARG A 53 15.43 -4.05 -28.04
C ARG A 53 15.53 -3.60 -29.49
N ARG A 54 15.43 -2.29 -29.75
CA ARG A 54 15.59 -1.69 -31.07
C ARG A 54 17.06 -1.70 -31.48
N ALA A 55 17.34 -1.81 -32.77
CA ALA A 55 18.68 -1.80 -33.30
C ALA A 55 19.31 -0.40 -33.16
N ARG A 56 20.57 -0.38 -32.72
CA ARG A 56 21.35 0.84 -32.49
C ARG A 56 22.45 1.06 -33.52
N ASP A 57 22.78 0.01 -34.27
CA ASP A 57 23.77 0.04 -35.34
C ASP A 57 23.44 -0.97 -36.46
N ALA A 58 24.29 -1.00 -37.48
CA ALA A 58 24.11 -1.87 -38.64
C ALA A 58 24.28 -3.37 -38.31
N ASP A 59 25.06 -3.73 -37.30
CA ASP A 59 25.27 -5.12 -36.93
C ASP A 59 24.06 -5.67 -36.17
N GLU A 60 23.52 -4.89 -35.22
CA GLU A 60 22.26 -5.21 -34.54
C GLU A 60 21.08 -5.28 -35.51
N LEU A 61 21.05 -4.41 -36.53
CA LEU A 61 20.03 -4.45 -37.59
C LEU A 61 20.13 -5.74 -38.42
N HIS A 62 21.34 -6.17 -38.77
CA HIS A 62 21.56 -7.44 -39.50
C HIS A 62 21.11 -8.65 -38.65
N ASP A 63 21.46 -8.67 -37.38
CA ASP A 63 21.03 -9.73 -36.45
C ASP A 63 19.51 -9.74 -36.27
N LEU A 64 18.87 -8.58 -36.32
CA LEU A 64 17.41 -8.47 -36.30
C LEU A 64 16.81 -9.07 -37.58
N LEU A 65 17.34 -8.78 -38.77
CA LEU A 65 16.91 -9.37 -40.04
C LEU A 65 17.05 -10.90 -40.05
N ARG A 66 18.16 -11.44 -39.53
CA ARG A 66 18.36 -12.90 -39.44
C ARG A 66 17.36 -13.58 -38.51
N ARG A 67 16.90 -12.86 -37.47
CA ARG A 67 16.00 -13.38 -36.44
C ARG A 67 14.54 -13.27 -36.87
N VAL A 68 14.09 -12.07 -37.26
CA VAL A 68 12.70 -11.75 -37.59
C VAL A 68 12.35 -12.14 -39.03
N GLY A 69 13.29 -11.98 -39.94
CA GLY A 69 13.12 -12.19 -41.38
C GLY A 69 13.15 -10.88 -42.15
N GLU A 70 12.49 -10.88 -43.30
CA GLU A 70 12.41 -9.73 -44.19
C GLU A 70 11.53 -8.61 -43.61
N LEU A 71 11.93 -7.35 -43.81
CA LEU A 71 11.23 -6.17 -43.27
C LEU A 71 11.04 -5.07 -44.31
N THR A 72 9.92 -4.35 -44.22
CA THR A 72 9.66 -3.13 -44.99
C THR A 72 10.44 -1.93 -44.42
N ALA A 73 10.55 -0.83 -45.17
CA ALA A 73 11.19 0.39 -44.68
C ALA A 73 10.52 0.94 -43.39
N ALA A 74 9.20 0.91 -43.32
CA ALA A 74 8.46 1.34 -42.12
C ALA A 74 8.73 0.44 -40.91
N GLU A 75 8.82 -0.87 -41.13
CA GLU A 75 9.13 -1.84 -40.08
C GLU A 75 10.56 -1.74 -39.57
N LEU A 76 11.52 -1.42 -40.44
CA LEU A 76 12.91 -1.14 -40.07
C LEU A 76 12.99 0.11 -39.18
N ALA A 77 12.30 1.18 -39.56
CA ALA A 77 12.23 2.42 -38.78
C ALA A 77 11.63 2.18 -37.39
N ALA A 78 10.54 1.40 -37.28
CA ALA A 78 9.91 1.07 -36.00
C ALA A 78 10.82 0.25 -35.05
N ARG A 79 11.80 -0.47 -35.60
CA ARG A 79 12.71 -1.36 -34.87
C ARG A 79 14.13 -0.79 -34.72
N SER A 80 14.31 0.49 -35.02
CA SER A 80 15.60 1.18 -34.96
C SER A 80 15.50 2.39 -34.02
N GLU A 81 16.55 2.68 -33.27
CA GLU A 81 16.59 3.88 -32.40
C GLU A 81 16.86 5.16 -33.20
N ALA A 82 17.54 5.03 -34.34
CA ALA A 82 17.84 6.11 -35.28
C ALA A 82 17.33 5.76 -36.69
N ASP A 83 17.52 6.69 -37.63
CA ASP A 83 17.23 6.44 -39.05
C ASP A 83 18.05 5.23 -39.55
N PRO A 84 17.40 4.13 -40.01
CA PRO A 84 18.09 2.93 -40.44
C PRO A 84 18.72 3.04 -41.84
N GLU A 85 18.38 4.05 -42.65
CA GLU A 85 18.81 4.10 -44.06
C GLU A 85 20.35 4.07 -44.24
N PRO A 86 21.17 4.77 -43.42
CA PRO A 86 22.63 4.65 -43.50
C PRO A 86 23.15 3.24 -43.21
N TRP A 87 22.49 2.52 -42.28
CA TRP A 87 22.83 1.15 -41.92
C TRP A 87 22.43 0.18 -43.03
N VAL A 88 21.23 0.35 -43.59
CA VAL A 88 20.74 -0.43 -44.74
C VAL A 88 21.66 -0.28 -45.94
N ALA A 89 22.06 0.96 -46.28
CA ALA A 89 22.98 1.23 -47.38
C ALA A 89 24.36 0.56 -47.15
N ARG A 90 24.83 0.51 -45.90
CA ARG A 90 26.06 -0.20 -45.53
C ARG A 90 25.93 -1.71 -45.72
N LEU A 91 24.87 -2.33 -45.20
CA LEU A 91 24.64 -3.78 -45.30
C LEU A 91 24.49 -4.25 -46.75
N LEU A 92 23.82 -3.46 -47.60
CA LEU A 92 23.71 -3.74 -49.04
C LEU A 92 25.06 -3.68 -49.74
N ARG A 93 25.89 -2.68 -49.42
CA ARG A 93 27.24 -2.51 -50.01
C ARG A 93 28.19 -3.63 -49.60
N GLU A 94 28.08 -4.10 -48.35
CA GLU A 94 28.87 -5.21 -47.81
C GLU A 94 28.35 -6.59 -48.27
N GLY A 95 27.22 -6.65 -48.98
CA GLY A 95 26.62 -7.91 -49.44
C GLY A 95 26.00 -8.75 -48.30
N ARG A 96 25.72 -8.12 -47.16
CA ARG A 96 25.13 -8.75 -45.97
C ARG A 96 23.60 -8.74 -46.00
N ALA A 97 22.98 -7.81 -46.72
CA ALA A 97 21.53 -7.75 -46.91
C ALA A 97 21.18 -7.68 -48.40
N ILE A 98 19.95 -8.04 -48.74
CA ILE A 98 19.39 -7.97 -50.09
C ILE A 98 18.00 -7.34 -50.09
N ARG A 99 17.68 -6.61 -51.17
CA ARG A 99 16.32 -6.16 -51.44
C ARG A 99 15.58 -7.21 -52.27
N VAL A 100 14.43 -7.64 -51.78
CA VAL A 100 13.59 -8.67 -52.38
C VAL A 100 12.15 -8.20 -52.46
N ARG A 101 11.37 -8.77 -53.39
CA ARG A 101 9.93 -8.52 -53.46
C ARG A 101 9.16 -9.69 -52.88
N VAL A 102 8.52 -9.49 -51.74
CA VAL A 102 7.71 -10.49 -51.02
C VAL A 102 6.30 -9.95 -50.86
N ALA A 103 5.29 -10.76 -51.17
CA ALA A 103 3.87 -10.34 -51.14
C ALA A 103 3.58 -9.05 -51.94
N GLY A 104 4.35 -8.77 -53.01
CA GLY A 104 4.19 -7.57 -53.84
C GLY A 104 4.95 -6.32 -53.36
N GLU A 105 5.51 -6.34 -52.15
CA GLU A 105 6.23 -5.21 -51.56
C GLU A 105 7.74 -5.39 -51.61
N GLU A 106 8.49 -4.29 -51.73
CA GLU A 106 9.95 -4.33 -51.57
C GLU A 106 10.31 -4.39 -50.08
N ARG A 107 11.09 -5.41 -49.71
CA ARG A 107 11.53 -5.68 -48.35
C ARG A 107 13.03 -5.95 -48.32
N LEU A 108 13.67 -5.62 -47.20
CA LEU A 108 15.07 -5.94 -46.93
C LEU A 108 15.14 -7.28 -46.19
N ALA A 109 15.99 -8.18 -46.65
CA ALA A 109 16.25 -9.48 -46.01
C ALA A 109 17.76 -9.66 -45.80
N ALA A 110 18.15 -10.51 -44.85
CA ALA A 110 19.53 -10.95 -44.71
C ALA A 110 19.95 -11.77 -45.95
N ALA A 111 21.20 -11.60 -46.40
CA ALA A 111 21.70 -12.32 -47.58
C ALA A 111 21.68 -13.84 -47.39
N GLU A 112 21.87 -14.31 -46.16
CA GLU A 112 21.84 -15.72 -45.76
C GLU A 112 20.47 -16.39 -45.99
N ASP A 113 19.39 -15.61 -46.10
CA ASP A 113 18.03 -16.11 -46.34
C ASP A 113 17.69 -16.27 -47.83
N ALA A 114 18.60 -15.89 -48.74
CA ALA A 114 18.32 -15.85 -50.17
C ALA A 114 17.81 -17.19 -50.73
N ALA A 115 18.49 -18.31 -50.46
CA ALA A 115 18.04 -19.64 -50.88
C ALA A 115 16.67 -20.00 -50.31
N ARG A 116 16.41 -19.72 -49.02
CA ARG A 116 15.13 -20.02 -48.37
C ARG A 116 13.97 -19.23 -48.96
N LEU A 117 14.17 -17.95 -49.25
CA LEU A 117 13.16 -17.08 -49.87
C LEU A 117 12.88 -17.50 -51.32
N ARG A 118 13.91 -17.87 -52.08
CA ARG A 118 13.74 -18.41 -53.43
C ARG A 118 12.97 -19.73 -53.42
N ASP A 119 13.41 -20.69 -52.62
CA ASP A 119 12.88 -22.06 -52.66
C ASP A 119 11.50 -22.16 -51.99
N GLY A 120 11.28 -21.40 -50.91
CA GLY A 120 10.01 -21.37 -50.18
C GLY A 120 8.92 -20.56 -50.88
N LEU A 121 9.27 -19.38 -51.42
CA LEU A 121 8.30 -18.39 -51.91
C LEU A 121 8.42 -18.07 -53.41
N GLY A 122 9.44 -18.57 -54.11
CA GLY A 122 9.68 -18.26 -55.53
C GLY A 122 10.21 -16.84 -55.76
N VAL A 123 10.82 -16.23 -54.76
CA VAL A 123 11.32 -14.85 -54.82
C VAL A 123 12.53 -14.75 -55.75
N ARG A 124 12.58 -13.71 -56.59
CA ARG A 124 13.75 -13.41 -57.43
C ARG A 124 14.86 -12.79 -56.58
N ILE A 125 16.02 -13.44 -56.53
CA ILE A 125 17.20 -12.98 -55.79
C ILE A 125 18.10 -12.12 -56.69
N PRO A 126 18.59 -10.96 -56.23
CA PRO A 126 19.53 -10.14 -56.99
C PRO A 126 20.85 -10.88 -57.30
N PRO A 127 21.49 -10.62 -58.45
CA PRO A 127 22.81 -11.18 -58.76
C PRO A 127 23.91 -10.57 -57.87
N GLY A 128 24.98 -11.32 -57.62
CA GLY A 128 26.17 -10.84 -56.88
C GLY A 128 26.36 -11.40 -55.46
N LEU A 129 25.49 -12.32 -55.02
CA LEU A 129 25.67 -13.04 -53.76
C LEU A 129 26.66 -14.21 -53.90
N PRO A 130 27.46 -14.52 -52.86
CA PRO A 130 28.27 -15.74 -52.81
C PRO A 130 27.43 -17.01 -53.01
N ALA A 131 28.01 -18.01 -53.71
CA ALA A 131 27.34 -19.28 -54.00
C ALA A 131 26.74 -19.94 -52.76
N ALA A 132 27.45 -19.87 -51.62
CA ALA A 132 27.03 -20.41 -50.32
C ALA A 132 25.66 -19.92 -49.83
N PHE A 133 25.19 -18.74 -50.27
CA PHE A 133 23.86 -18.21 -49.89
C PHE A 133 22.76 -18.51 -50.93
N THR A 134 23.15 -18.99 -52.11
CA THR A 134 22.24 -19.25 -53.24
C THR A 134 22.06 -20.73 -53.55
N GLU A 135 22.94 -21.61 -53.07
CA GLU A 135 22.76 -23.05 -53.23
C GLU A 135 21.51 -23.55 -52.47
N PRO A 136 20.67 -24.42 -53.07
CA PRO A 136 19.53 -25.00 -52.36
C PRO A 136 20.02 -25.77 -51.14
N THR A 137 19.53 -25.38 -49.96
CA THR A 137 19.93 -26.02 -48.70
C THR A 137 18.96 -27.09 -48.25
N VAL A 138 17.71 -27.05 -48.74
CA VAL A 138 16.61 -27.96 -48.39
C VAL A 138 15.58 -28.02 -49.52
N GLU A 139 14.66 -28.99 -49.47
CA GLU A 139 13.52 -29.07 -50.39
C GLU A 139 12.59 -27.84 -50.27
N PRO A 140 11.90 -27.39 -51.34
CA PRO A 140 11.01 -26.22 -51.33
C PRO A 140 9.93 -26.22 -50.24
N ARG A 141 9.45 -27.42 -49.87
CA ARG A 141 8.50 -27.59 -48.77
C ARG A 141 9.12 -27.24 -47.41
N GLU A 142 10.32 -27.76 -47.14
CA GLU A 142 11.05 -27.53 -45.90
C GLU A 142 11.52 -26.07 -45.79
N ALA A 143 11.83 -25.43 -46.92
CA ALA A 143 12.12 -23.99 -46.96
C ALA A 143 10.92 -23.16 -46.46
N LEU A 144 9.70 -23.46 -46.92
CA LEU A 144 8.48 -22.80 -46.45
C LEU A 144 8.20 -23.11 -44.97
N GLU A 145 8.34 -24.38 -44.54
CA GLU A 145 8.20 -24.76 -43.12
C GLU A 145 9.20 -23.98 -42.24
N GLY A 146 10.42 -23.74 -42.71
CA GLY A 146 11.42 -22.91 -42.04
C GLY A 146 11.01 -21.43 -41.90
N LEU A 147 10.43 -20.84 -42.95
CA LEU A 147 9.93 -19.46 -42.94
C LEU A 147 8.74 -19.30 -41.99
N VAL A 148 7.77 -20.23 -42.04
CA VAL A 148 6.60 -20.26 -41.15
C VAL A 148 7.04 -20.44 -39.69
N HIS A 149 8.00 -21.33 -39.43
CA HIS A 149 8.53 -21.51 -38.09
C HIS A 149 9.28 -20.29 -37.58
N ARG A 150 10.03 -19.58 -38.45
CA ARG A 150 10.66 -18.31 -38.08
C ARG A 150 9.60 -17.29 -37.68
N TYR A 151 8.54 -17.15 -38.46
CA TYR A 151 7.41 -16.27 -38.12
C TYR A 151 6.83 -16.64 -36.74
N ALA A 152 6.60 -17.93 -36.49
CA ALA A 152 6.06 -18.41 -35.22
C ALA A 152 6.97 -18.11 -34.01
N ARG A 153 8.30 -18.11 -34.19
CA ARG A 153 9.27 -17.78 -33.13
C ARG A 153 9.37 -16.29 -32.82
N THR A 154 8.94 -15.44 -33.73
CA THR A 154 9.11 -13.98 -33.62
C THR A 154 7.80 -13.25 -33.34
N HIS A 155 6.67 -13.95 -33.41
CA HIS A 155 5.34 -13.38 -33.14
C HIS A 155 4.72 -14.05 -31.91
N GLY A 156 3.78 -13.35 -31.28
CA GLY A 156 2.84 -13.98 -30.35
C GLY A 156 1.86 -14.89 -31.08
N PRO A 157 0.77 -15.33 -30.43
CA PRO A 157 -0.24 -16.17 -31.08
C PRO A 157 -0.84 -15.53 -32.33
N PHE A 158 -0.92 -16.29 -33.42
CA PHE A 158 -1.27 -15.78 -34.75
C PHE A 158 -2.27 -16.68 -35.49
N LEU A 159 -2.95 -16.15 -36.49
CA LEU A 159 -3.82 -16.89 -37.40
C LEU A 159 -3.05 -17.34 -38.65
N ALA A 160 -3.43 -18.47 -39.25
CA ALA A 160 -2.77 -18.96 -40.48
C ALA A 160 -2.85 -17.96 -41.65
N VAL A 161 -3.95 -17.19 -41.72
CA VAL A 161 -4.13 -16.12 -42.72
C VAL A 161 -3.10 -15.00 -42.58
N GLU A 162 -2.71 -14.63 -41.36
CA GLU A 162 -1.73 -13.56 -41.12
C GLU A 162 -0.35 -13.94 -41.69
N VAL A 163 0.04 -15.22 -41.56
CA VAL A 163 1.29 -15.73 -42.13
C VAL A 163 1.23 -15.81 -43.65
N ALA A 164 0.10 -16.27 -44.19
CA ALA A 164 -0.12 -16.37 -45.63
C ALA A 164 -0.02 -15.00 -46.30
N GLU A 165 -0.66 -13.99 -45.71
CA GLU A 165 -0.58 -12.59 -46.14
C GLU A 165 0.85 -12.04 -46.00
N ARG A 166 1.52 -12.27 -44.86
CA ARG A 166 2.90 -11.82 -44.64
C ARG A 166 3.85 -12.35 -45.70
N LEU A 167 3.80 -13.65 -45.97
CA LEU A 167 4.74 -14.33 -46.87
C LEU A 167 4.30 -14.26 -48.34
N GLY A 168 3.06 -13.86 -48.63
CA GLY A 168 2.49 -13.92 -49.98
C GLY A 168 2.33 -15.36 -50.49
N ALA A 169 2.14 -16.32 -49.59
CA ALA A 169 2.03 -17.74 -49.90
C ALA A 169 0.56 -18.20 -49.86
N PRO A 170 0.15 -19.19 -50.67
CA PRO A 170 -1.20 -19.73 -50.60
C PRO A 170 -1.52 -20.30 -49.21
N LEU A 171 -2.68 -19.94 -48.65
CA LEU A 171 -3.10 -20.35 -47.30
C LEU A 171 -2.98 -21.86 -47.08
N ALA A 172 -3.44 -22.67 -48.04
CA ALA A 172 -3.36 -24.13 -47.95
C ALA A 172 -1.92 -24.67 -47.79
N ARG A 173 -0.91 -24.00 -48.38
CA ARG A 173 0.50 -24.39 -48.19
C ARG A 173 1.01 -24.02 -46.80
N VAL A 174 0.57 -22.89 -46.26
CA VAL A 174 0.90 -22.44 -44.91
C VAL A 174 0.24 -23.36 -43.86
N GLU A 175 -1.03 -23.72 -44.04
CA GLU A 175 -1.73 -24.67 -43.17
C GLU A 175 -1.04 -26.05 -43.17
N ALA A 176 -0.64 -26.54 -44.34
CA ALA A 176 0.11 -27.80 -44.44
C ALA A 176 1.48 -27.73 -43.72
N ALA A 177 2.16 -26.58 -43.79
CA ALA A 177 3.42 -26.34 -43.07
C ALA A 177 3.20 -26.27 -41.55
N LEU A 178 2.16 -25.56 -41.09
CA LEU A 178 1.78 -25.49 -39.67
C LEU A 178 1.41 -26.87 -39.12
N ALA A 179 0.65 -27.67 -39.86
CA ALA A 179 0.33 -29.04 -39.49
C ALA A 179 1.57 -29.95 -39.41
N ALA A 180 2.60 -29.70 -40.23
CA ALA A 180 3.88 -30.41 -40.12
C ALA A 180 4.69 -29.98 -38.90
N LEU A 181 4.70 -28.69 -38.59
CA LEU A 181 5.33 -28.13 -37.41
C LEU A 181 4.64 -28.58 -36.11
N GLU A 182 3.31 -28.77 -36.14
CA GLU A 182 2.54 -29.31 -35.03
C GLU A 182 2.86 -30.78 -34.77
N ARG A 183 2.90 -31.61 -35.83
CA ARG A 183 3.31 -33.03 -35.72
C ARG A 183 4.72 -33.21 -35.18
N SER A 184 5.62 -32.27 -35.47
CA SER A 184 7.00 -32.24 -34.93
C SER A 184 7.10 -31.56 -33.55
N GLY A 185 5.99 -31.09 -32.97
CA GLY A 185 5.93 -30.51 -31.64
C GLY A 185 6.56 -29.13 -31.50
N ARG A 186 6.73 -28.39 -32.61
CA ARG A 186 7.33 -27.05 -32.63
C ARG A 186 6.30 -25.93 -32.46
N VAL A 187 5.09 -26.15 -32.98
CA VAL A 187 3.96 -25.23 -32.80
C VAL A 187 2.78 -25.97 -32.19
N VAL A 188 1.87 -25.21 -31.58
CA VAL A 188 0.62 -25.71 -31.01
C VAL A 188 -0.56 -24.91 -31.55
N ARG A 189 -1.70 -25.60 -31.63
CA ARG A 189 -2.98 -25.07 -32.09
C ARG A 189 -3.90 -24.82 -30.89
N GLY A 190 -4.64 -23.71 -30.89
CA GLY A 190 -5.62 -23.39 -29.85
C GLY A 190 -6.07 -21.92 -29.87
N GLY A 191 -6.85 -21.52 -28.87
CA GLY A 191 -7.22 -20.13 -28.60
C GLY A 191 -6.33 -19.54 -27.51
N PHE A 192 -5.53 -18.53 -27.85
CA PHE A 192 -4.52 -17.96 -26.96
C PHE A 192 -4.73 -16.46 -26.71
N ARG A 193 -5.15 -15.67 -27.71
CA ARG A 193 -5.35 -14.23 -27.51
C ARG A 193 -6.64 -13.97 -26.72
N PRO A 194 -6.59 -13.22 -25.59
CA PRO A 194 -7.79 -12.82 -24.88
C PRO A 194 -8.74 -12.02 -25.78
N GLY A 195 -10.01 -12.43 -25.88
CA GLY A 195 -11.01 -11.81 -26.76
C GLY A 195 -10.86 -12.11 -28.26
N GLY A 196 -9.89 -12.94 -28.66
CA GLY A 196 -9.73 -13.40 -30.04
C GLY A 196 -10.83 -14.38 -30.48
N ALA A 197 -10.91 -14.69 -31.77
CA ALA A 197 -11.84 -15.67 -32.34
C ALA A 197 -11.12 -16.59 -33.34
N GLY A 198 -11.57 -17.85 -33.45
CA GLY A 198 -11.01 -18.83 -34.37
C GLY A 198 -9.77 -19.57 -33.84
N THR A 199 -9.21 -20.45 -34.68
CA THR A 199 -8.06 -21.29 -34.34
C THR A 199 -6.75 -20.52 -34.56
N GLU A 200 -5.97 -20.35 -33.50
CA GLU A 200 -4.67 -19.69 -33.52
C GLU A 200 -3.53 -20.71 -33.39
N TRP A 201 -2.34 -20.27 -33.77
CA TRP A 201 -1.09 -21.01 -33.73
C TRP A 201 -0.07 -20.25 -32.89
N CYS A 202 0.73 -20.97 -32.12
CA CYS A 202 1.81 -20.39 -31.33
C CYS A 202 2.99 -21.36 -31.27
N GLU A 203 4.22 -20.83 -31.26
CA GLU A 203 5.41 -21.64 -31.04
C GLU A 203 5.52 -22.06 -29.56
N VAL A 204 6.06 -23.25 -29.30
CA VAL A 204 6.03 -23.86 -27.96
C VAL A 204 6.83 -23.07 -26.92
N GLU A 205 8.04 -22.59 -27.24
CA GLU A 205 8.84 -21.78 -26.32
C GLU A 205 8.26 -20.38 -26.12
N VAL A 206 7.68 -19.77 -27.17
CA VAL A 206 6.95 -18.50 -27.07
C VAL A 206 5.75 -18.64 -26.12
N LEU A 207 4.94 -19.69 -26.30
CA LEU A 207 3.81 -19.96 -25.40
C LEU A 207 4.27 -20.22 -23.97
N ARG A 208 5.38 -20.94 -23.75
CA ARG A 208 5.96 -21.13 -22.41
C ARG A 208 6.39 -19.80 -21.78
N ARG A 209 6.96 -18.88 -22.57
CA ARG A 209 7.35 -17.55 -22.10
C ARG A 209 6.14 -16.71 -21.70
N ILE A 210 5.10 -16.71 -22.52
CA ILE A 210 3.81 -16.03 -22.25
C ILE A 210 3.17 -16.61 -20.98
N ARG A 211 3.11 -17.94 -20.85
CA ARG A 211 2.59 -18.62 -19.65
C ARG A 211 3.38 -18.27 -18.41
N ARG A 212 4.72 -18.27 -18.49
CA ARG A 212 5.58 -17.91 -17.35
C ARG A 212 5.33 -16.48 -16.89
N ARG A 213 5.17 -15.54 -17.82
CA ARG A 213 4.84 -14.13 -17.49
C ARG A 213 3.43 -13.96 -16.95
N SER A 214 2.43 -14.60 -17.57
CA SER A 214 1.04 -14.59 -17.08
C SER A 214 0.95 -15.18 -15.66
N LEU A 215 1.66 -16.29 -15.42
CA LEU A 215 1.74 -16.91 -14.10
C LEU A 215 2.50 -16.03 -13.10
N ALA A 216 3.58 -15.37 -13.52
CA ALA A 216 4.30 -14.44 -12.65
C ALA A 216 3.45 -13.22 -12.27
N ALA A 217 2.66 -12.68 -13.20
CA ALA A 217 1.71 -11.61 -12.94
C ALA A 217 0.64 -12.06 -11.93
N LEU A 218 0.00 -13.21 -12.17
CA LEU A 218 -0.98 -13.79 -11.24
C LEU A 218 -0.38 -14.15 -9.88
N ARG A 219 0.86 -14.65 -9.84
CA ARG A 219 1.56 -14.91 -8.57
C ARG A 219 1.86 -13.62 -7.83
N ARG A 220 2.29 -12.57 -8.52
CA ARG A 220 2.53 -11.25 -7.91
C ARG A 220 1.25 -10.66 -7.33
N GLU A 221 0.10 -10.93 -7.94
CA GLU A 221 -1.21 -10.55 -7.38
C GLU A 221 -1.57 -11.36 -6.13
N VAL A 222 -1.25 -12.65 -6.09
CA VAL A 222 -1.65 -13.56 -5.00
C VAL A 222 -0.67 -13.55 -3.83
N GLU A 223 0.59 -13.21 -4.06
CA GLU A 223 1.64 -13.35 -3.06
C GLU A 223 1.47 -12.33 -1.92
N PRO A 224 1.47 -12.79 -0.66
CA PRO A 224 1.40 -11.91 0.49
C PRO A 224 2.58 -10.93 0.50
N VAL A 225 2.35 -9.71 0.99
CA VAL A 225 3.39 -8.71 1.21
C VAL A 225 4.01 -8.86 2.60
N THR A 226 5.23 -8.35 2.77
CA THR A 226 5.91 -8.38 4.07
C THR A 226 5.28 -7.41 5.06
N GLY A 227 5.57 -7.59 6.36
CA GLY A 227 5.15 -6.63 7.39
C GLY A 227 5.68 -5.22 7.16
N ALA A 228 6.89 -5.07 6.61
CA ALA A 228 7.45 -3.77 6.25
C ALA A 228 6.64 -3.07 5.14
N ALA A 229 6.14 -3.82 4.16
CA ALA A 229 5.24 -3.29 3.13
C ALA A 229 3.90 -2.81 3.72
N LEU A 230 3.31 -3.57 4.66
CA LEU A 230 2.12 -3.12 5.39
C LEU A 230 2.39 -1.81 6.15
N ALA A 231 3.56 -1.68 6.79
CA ALA A 231 3.93 -0.46 7.48
C ALA A 231 4.04 0.74 6.53
N ARG A 232 4.73 0.62 5.40
CA ARG A 232 4.79 1.68 4.37
C ARG A 232 3.40 2.06 3.88
N PHE A 233 2.60 1.05 3.53
CA PHE A 233 1.22 1.24 3.11
C PHE A 233 0.40 2.03 4.14
N LEU A 234 0.49 1.71 5.44
CA LEU A 234 -0.26 2.44 6.47
C LEU A 234 0.16 3.92 6.61
N LEU A 235 1.45 4.23 6.41
CA LEU A 235 1.93 5.61 6.42
C LEU A 235 1.36 6.42 5.24
N ALA A 236 1.33 5.81 4.06
CA ALA A 236 0.73 6.42 2.88
C ALA A 236 -0.81 6.51 2.99
N TRP A 237 -1.46 5.43 3.41
CA TRP A 237 -2.91 5.29 3.54
C TRP A 237 -3.51 6.29 4.53
N GLN A 238 -2.81 6.58 5.63
CA GLN A 238 -3.24 7.58 6.61
C GLN A 238 -2.66 8.99 6.36
N HIS A 239 -2.06 9.23 5.19
CA HIS A 239 -1.54 10.52 4.74
C HIS A 239 -0.38 11.11 5.57
N LEU A 240 0.44 10.27 6.22
CA LEU A 240 1.58 10.75 7.02
C LEU A 240 2.78 11.14 6.15
N GLU A 241 2.94 10.56 4.97
CA GLU A 241 4.04 10.88 4.06
C GLU A 241 3.84 12.22 3.34
N ARG A 242 2.58 12.56 3.05
CA ARG A 242 2.20 13.78 2.31
C ARG A 242 0.99 14.43 2.99
N PRO A 243 1.17 15.01 4.18
CA PRO A 243 0.06 15.61 4.93
C PRO A 243 -0.50 16.83 4.19
N SER A 244 -1.82 16.91 4.11
CA SER A 244 -2.54 18.04 3.50
C SER A 244 -2.77 19.16 4.52
N ALA A 245 -3.11 20.36 4.05
CA ALA A 245 -3.37 21.53 4.89
C ALA A 245 -4.83 21.98 4.76
N GLY A 246 -5.33 22.69 5.77
CA GLY A 246 -6.67 23.29 5.75
C GLY A 246 -7.76 22.49 6.46
N PRO A 247 -9.00 22.99 6.45
CA PRO A 247 -10.12 22.40 7.19
C PRO A 247 -10.47 20.99 6.67
N ASP A 248 -10.53 20.80 5.34
CA ASP A 248 -10.84 19.50 4.72
C ASP A 248 -9.82 18.42 5.14
N ALA A 249 -8.55 18.78 5.32
CA ALA A 249 -7.52 17.86 5.78
C ALA A 249 -7.76 17.42 7.24
N LEU A 250 -8.26 18.31 8.10
CA LEU A 250 -8.64 17.98 9.47
C LEU A 250 -9.88 17.08 9.49
N GLU A 251 -10.89 17.38 8.68
CA GLU A 251 -12.09 16.55 8.56
C GLU A 251 -11.73 15.14 8.06
N GLY A 252 -10.90 15.01 7.02
CA GLY A 252 -10.42 13.72 6.53
C GLY A 252 -9.59 12.96 7.58
N ALA A 253 -8.74 13.65 8.34
CA ALA A 253 -8.01 13.02 9.44
C ALA A 253 -8.95 12.51 10.54
N ILE A 254 -10.01 13.24 10.86
CA ILE A 254 -11.05 12.81 11.81
C ILE A 254 -11.86 11.66 11.24
N GLU A 255 -12.21 11.68 9.96
CA GLU A 255 -12.92 10.61 9.26
C GLU A 255 -12.16 9.27 9.35
N GLN A 256 -10.83 9.32 9.15
CA GLN A 256 -9.95 8.16 9.29
C GLN A 256 -9.87 7.64 10.74
N LEU A 257 -9.82 8.56 11.71
CA LEU A 257 -9.52 8.26 13.11
C LEU A 257 -10.75 8.09 14.01
N GLN A 258 -11.95 8.41 13.52
CA GLN A 258 -13.12 8.46 14.38
C GLN A 258 -13.39 7.12 15.07
N GLY A 259 -13.74 7.19 16.36
CA GLY A 259 -13.92 6.03 17.23
C GLY A 259 -12.63 5.36 17.73
N ALA A 260 -11.45 5.76 17.27
CA ALA A 260 -10.18 5.24 17.78
C ALA A 260 -9.90 5.76 19.21
N ARG A 261 -9.37 4.90 20.08
CA ARG A 261 -9.08 5.23 21.50
C ARG A 261 -7.68 5.79 21.63
N ILE A 262 -7.53 7.10 21.46
CA ILE A 262 -6.22 7.77 21.40
C ILE A 262 -5.89 8.43 22.75
N PRO A 263 -4.66 8.27 23.29
CA PRO A 263 -4.24 9.00 24.49
C PRO A 263 -4.33 10.51 24.29
N ALA A 264 -4.91 11.22 25.26
CA ALA A 264 -5.16 12.65 25.14
C ALA A 264 -3.88 13.46 24.97
N SER A 265 -2.77 13.02 25.57
CA SER A 265 -1.48 13.70 25.48
C SER A 265 -0.87 13.73 24.07
N ILE A 266 -1.25 12.80 23.18
CA ILE A 266 -0.67 12.68 21.83
C ILE A 266 -1.64 13.08 20.71
N LEU A 267 -2.94 13.20 20.99
CA LEU A 267 -3.97 13.44 19.98
C LEU A 267 -3.67 14.66 19.10
N GLU A 268 -3.48 15.82 19.71
CA GLU A 268 -3.22 17.07 18.98
C GLU A 268 -1.74 17.32 18.69
N THR A 269 -0.85 16.80 19.54
CA THR A 269 0.59 17.08 19.51
C THR A 269 1.35 16.17 18.53
N GLU A 270 0.84 14.97 18.29
CA GLU A 270 1.49 13.96 17.46
C GLU A 270 0.54 13.49 16.35
N VAL A 271 -0.65 12.99 16.69
CA VAL A 271 -1.52 12.28 15.74
C VAL A 271 -2.10 13.22 14.68
N LEU A 272 -2.76 14.31 15.10
CA LEU A 272 -3.36 15.27 14.17
C LEU A 272 -2.30 16.09 13.43
N ARG A 273 -1.22 16.50 14.11
CA ARG A 273 -0.10 17.21 13.48
C ARG A 273 0.65 16.39 12.44
N ALA A 274 0.71 15.07 12.59
CA ALA A 274 1.32 14.19 11.60
C ALA A 274 0.48 14.07 10.31
N ARG A 275 -0.84 14.28 10.39
CA ARG A 275 -1.77 14.13 9.25
C ARG A 275 -2.18 15.46 8.62
N VAL A 276 -2.19 16.54 9.42
CA VAL A 276 -2.63 17.87 9.03
C VAL A 276 -1.49 18.86 9.16
N ARG A 277 -1.00 19.34 8.02
CA ARG A 277 0.05 20.35 7.95
C ARG A 277 -0.44 21.65 8.57
N ASP A 278 0.43 22.29 9.37
CA ASP A 278 0.14 23.54 10.08
C ASP A 278 -1.08 23.48 11.03
N TYR A 279 -1.44 22.29 11.54
CA TYR A 279 -2.57 22.09 12.46
C TYR A 279 -2.58 23.09 13.62
N ARG A 280 -3.73 23.75 13.82
CA ARG A 280 -3.95 24.67 14.94
C ARG A 280 -5.06 24.15 15.85
N PRO A 281 -4.83 24.11 17.18
CA PRO A 281 -5.85 23.69 18.14
C PRO A 281 -7.22 24.38 18.03
N PRO A 282 -7.32 25.70 17.68
CA PRO A 282 -8.61 26.36 17.47
C PRO A 282 -9.46 25.79 16.34
N ASP A 283 -8.85 25.13 15.35
CA ASP A 283 -9.59 24.58 14.20
C ASP A 283 -10.50 23.43 14.68
N LEU A 284 -9.97 22.55 15.54
CA LEU A 284 -10.76 21.50 16.18
C LEU A 284 -11.78 22.05 17.18
N ASP A 285 -11.44 23.12 17.92
CA ASP A 285 -12.41 23.78 18.81
C ASP A 285 -13.59 24.36 18.02
N ALA A 286 -13.35 24.92 16.83
CA ALA A 286 -14.40 25.45 15.96
C ALA A 286 -15.35 24.34 15.50
N LEU A 287 -14.82 23.17 15.11
CA LEU A 287 -15.64 22.01 14.74
C LEU A 287 -16.49 21.50 15.93
N CYS A 288 -15.92 21.46 17.14
CA CYS A 288 -16.68 21.09 18.34
C CYS A 288 -17.76 22.11 18.71
N ALA A 289 -17.43 23.41 18.62
CA ALA A 289 -18.36 24.49 18.93
C ALA A 289 -19.51 24.60 17.91
N ALA A 290 -19.23 24.31 16.63
CA ALA A 290 -20.23 24.21 15.57
C ALA A 290 -21.12 22.96 15.73
N GLY A 291 -20.65 21.96 16.48
CA GLY A 291 -21.36 20.71 16.69
C GLY A 291 -21.10 19.67 15.60
N GLU A 292 -20.15 19.88 14.70
CA GLU A 292 -19.80 18.89 13.67
C GLU A 292 -19.06 17.69 14.27
N VAL A 293 -18.17 17.95 15.24
CA VAL A 293 -17.32 16.93 15.88
C VAL A 293 -17.60 16.89 17.38
N VAL A 294 -17.65 15.69 17.95
CA VAL A 294 -17.73 15.44 19.38
C VAL A 294 -16.52 14.64 19.83
N TRP A 295 -16.04 14.91 21.06
CA TRP A 295 -14.97 14.13 21.68
C TRP A 295 -15.52 13.41 22.91
N ILE A 296 -15.22 12.13 23.04
CA ILE A 296 -15.78 11.26 24.08
C ILE A 296 -14.62 10.57 24.79
N GLY A 297 -14.63 10.53 26.12
CA GLY A 297 -13.64 9.75 26.87
C GLY A 297 -13.80 8.26 26.60
N ALA A 298 -12.68 7.58 26.42
CA ALA A 298 -12.61 6.19 26.02
C ALA A 298 -11.84 5.34 27.05
N GLY A 299 -11.93 5.72 28.32
CA GLY A 299 -11.25 5.06 29.42
C GLY A 299 -9.78 5.43 29.61
N GLY A 300 -9.14 4.90 30.65
CA GLY A 300 -7.76 5.21 30.96
C GLY A 300 -7.12 4.32 32.03
N SER A 301 -5.91 3.82 31.75
CA SER A 301 -5.10 3.08 32.72
C SER A 301 -4.43 4.04 33.68
N GLY A 302 -5.19 4.51 34.67
CA GLY A 302 -4.70 5.33 35.78
C GLY A 302 -4.77 6.85 35.55
N PRO A 303 -4.47 7.63 36.61
CA PRO A 303 -4.81 9.06 36.72
C PRO A 303 -3.99 10.04 35.84
N GLU A 304 -3.05 9.57 35.00
CA GLU A 304 -2.06 10.45 34.35
C GLU A 304 -2.37 10.88 32.91
N ASP A 305 -2.95 10.01 32.06
CA ASP A 305 -3.28 10.30 30.65
C ASP A 305 -4.43 9.42 30.16
N GLY A 306 -5.65 9.97 30.10
CA GLY A 306 -6.84 9.24 29.66
C GLY A 306 -6.94 9.17 28.13
N ARG A 307 -7.68 8.20 27.61
CA ARG A 307 -7.96 8.06 26.19
C ARG A 307 -9.24 8.79 25.81
N ILE A 308 -9.28 9.26 24.59
CA ILE A 308 -10.39 9.98 23.98
C ILE A 308 -10.55 9.54 22.54
N ALA A 309 -11.80 9.55 22.07
CA ALA A 309 -12.15 9.32 20.69
C ALA A 309 -12.83 10.57 20.14
N LEU A 310 -12.45 10.94 18.91
CA LEU A 310 -13.18 11.91 18.12
C LEU A 310 -14.25 11.18 17.31
N CYS A 311 -15.40 11.80 17.09
CA CYS A 311 -16.44 11.29 16.21
C CYS A 311 -17.12 12.48 15.53
N PHE A 312 -17.51 12.34 14.26
CA PHE A 312 -18.53 13.23 13.72
C PHE A 312 -19.83 13.03 14.50
N ARG A 313 -20.56 14.11 14.77
CA ARG A 313 -21.79 14.04 15.57
C ARG A 313 -22.80 13.05 15.00
N GLY A 314 -22.95 12.99 13.67
CA GLY A 314 -23.84 12.04 12.99
C GLY A 314 -23.40 10.57 13.12
N ALA A 315 -22.10 10.33 13.29
CA ALA A 315 -21.52 8.98 13.43
C ALA A 315 -21.37 8.54 14.90
N ALA A 316 -21.48 9.47 15.86
CA ALA A 316 -21.28 9.20 17.28
C ALA A 316 -22.16 8.03 17.78
N ARG A 317 -23.42 7.93 17.33
CA ARG A 317 -24.30 6.80 17.72
C ARG A 317 -23.74 5.42 17.36
N LEU A 318 -22.94 5.34 16.29
CA LEU A 318 -22.40 4.08 15.75
C LEU A 318 -20.98 3.80 16.21
N LEU A 319 -20.16 4.86 16.32
CA LEU A 319 -18.71 4.77 16.46
C LEU A 319 -18.19 5.23 17.81
N ALA A 320 -19.04 5.78 18.69
CA ALA A 320 -18.62 6.11 20.05
C ALA A 320 -18.02 4.88 20.74
N PRO A 321 -16.94 5.05 21.52
CA PRO A 321 -16.37 3.99 22.33
C PRO A 321 -17.45 3.40 23.24
N ALA A 322 -17.41 2.07 23.41
CA ALA A 322 -18.23 1.44 24.44
C ALA A 322 -17.85 2.01 25.83
N PRO A 323 -18.84 2.28 26.70
CA PRO A 323 -18.57 2.76 28.04
C PRO A 323 -17.72 1.75 28.82
N GLU A 324 -16.95 2.25 29.78
CA GLU A 324 -16.19 1.36 30.68
C GLU A 324 -17.13 0.47 31.50
N ALA A 325 -16.66 -0.72 31.87
CA ALA A 325 -17.45 -1.69 32.63
C ALA A 325 -17.79 -1.20 34.05
N GLU A 326 -16.94 -0.35 34.63
CA GLU A 326 -17.15 0.24 35.96
C GLU A 326 -17.56 1.70 35.84
N ARG A 327 -18.83 1.96 36.09
CA ARG A 327 -19.39 3.31 36.14
C ARG A 327 -18.87 4.07 37.37
N PRO A 328 -18.37 5.31 37.25
CA PRO A 328 -18.00 6.12 38.42
C PRO A 328 -19.19 6.32 39.36
N GLN A 329 -19.00 5.95 40.64
CA GLN A 329 -20.02 6.02 41.69
C GLN A 329 -19.66 7.09 42.73
N GLY A 330 -20.69 7.71 43.32
CA GLY A 330 -20.53 8.69 44.40
C GLY A 330 -21.61 9.75 44.36
N GLU A 331 -21.93 10.37 45.51
CA GLU A 331 -22.98 11.40 45.60
C GLU A 331 -22.71 12.57 44.65
N LEU A 332 -21.44 12.98 44.49
CA LEU A 332 -21.06 14.04 43.56
C LEU A 332 -21.28 13.65 42.11
N HIS A 333 -20.90 12.42 41.72
CA HIS A 333 -21.12 11.90 40.36
C HIS A 333 -22.61 11.82 40.02
N GLU A 334 -23.44 11.32 40.95
CA GLU A 334 -24.91 11.28 40.79
C GLU A 334 -25.50 12.68 40.61
N ARG A 335 -25.15 13.64 41.48
CA ARG A 335 -25.66 15.02 41.41
C ARG A 335 -25.28 15.73 40.12
N LEU A 336 -24.06 15.53 39.63
CA LEU A 336 -23.63 16.08 38.34
C LEU A 336 -24.42 15.47 37.18
N ARG A 337 -24.65 14.15 37.21
CA ARG A 337 -25.46 13.47 36.19
C ARG A 337 -26.92 13.93 36.20
N GLU A 338 -27.56 13.98 37.36
CA GLU A 338 -28.93 14.46 37.51
C GLU A 338 -29.10 15.90 37.01
N HIS A 339 -28.14 16.78 37.36
CA HIS A 339 -28.18 18.16 36.90
C HIS A 339 -28.07 18.27 35.37
N LEU A 340 -27.10 17.58 34.77
CA LEU A 340 -26.90 17.59 33.32
C LEU A 340 -28.05 16.91 32.56
N ALA A 341 -28.66 15.88 33.13
CA ALA A 341 -29.86 15.25 32.56
C ALA A 341 -31.06 16.21 32.55
N ALA A 342 -31.25 16.98 33.62
CA ALA A 342 -32.39 17.88 33.76
C ALA A 342 -32.22 19.23 33.02
N HIS A 343 -31.00 19.77 32.94
CA HIS A 343 -30.74 21.12 32.44
C HIS A 343 -29.97 21.15 31.11
N GLY A 344 -29.46 20.01 30.64
CA GLY A 344 -28.68 19.91 29.41
C GLY A 344 -27.27 20.45 29.58
N ALA A 345 -26.78 21.14 28.55
CA ALA A 345 -25.40 21.63 28.49
C ALA A 345 -25.18 22.80 29.47
N SER A 346 -24.37 22.58 30.50
CA SER A 346 -24.18 23.52 31.62
C SER A 346 -22.75 24.03 31.73
N PHE A 347 -22.59 25.29 32.15
CA PHE A 347 -21.29 25.87 32.47
C PHE A 347 -20.85 25.53 33.90
N TRP A 348 -19.56 25.68 34.21
CA TRP A 348 -19.01 25.40 35.53
C TRP A 348 -19.76 26.04 36.73
N PRO A 349 -20.24 27.30 36.69
CA PRO A 349 -21.00 27.87 37.80
C PRO A 349 -22.32 27.14 38.11
N GLU A 350 -22.95 26.54 37.12
CA GLU A 350 -24.16 25.72 37.29
C GLU A 350 -23.82 24.38 37.92
N LEU A 351 -22.77 23.71 37.43
CA LEU A 351 -22.28 22.45 38.00
C LEU A 351 -21.86 22.61 39.47
N ARG A 352 -21.20 23.72 39.82
CA ARG A 352 -20.87 24.03 41.21
C ARG A 352 -22.08 24.21 42.10
N ARG A 353 -23.10 24.95 41.61
CA ARG A 353 -24.36 25.11 42.36
C ARG A 353 -25.04 23.77 42.58
N ALA A 354 -25.07 22.91 41.56
CA ALA A 354 -25.63 21.57 41.64
C ALA A 354 -24.88 20.67 42.62
N ALA A 355 -23.54 20.78 42.69
CA ALA A 355 -22.69 20.02 43.61
C ALA A 355 -22.69 20.55 45.06
N GLY A 356 -23.28 21.71 45.32
CA GLY A 356 -23.48 22.25 46.67
C GLY A 356 -22.20 22.78 47.31
N LEU A 357 -21.92 22.37 48.56
CA LEU A 357 -20.80 22.87 49.38
C LEU A 357 -19.49 22.07 49.18
N ALA A 358 -19.42 21.19 48.19
CA ALA A 358 -18.23 20.39 47.94
C ALA A 358 -17.03 21.23 47.47
N ASP A 359 -15.81 20.75 47.75
CA ASP A 359 -14.58 21.40 47.31
C ASP A 359 -14.48 21.43 45.77
N GLU A 360 -14.01 22.55 45.21
CA GLU A 360 -13.89 22.73 43.75
C GLU A 360 -13.00 21.65 43.11
N ARG A 361 -11.97 21.17 43.83
CA ARG A 361 -11.10 20.12 43.32
C ARG A 361 -11.80 18.76 43.27
N ALA A 362 -12.64 18.47 44.26
CA ALA A 362 -13.43 17.24 44.29
C ALA A 362 -14.50 17.23 43.18
N ILE A 363 -15.17 18.37 42.96
CA ILE A 363 -16.13 18.53 41.86
C ILE A 363 -15.42 18.34 40.50
N LEU A 364 -14.25 18.97 40.33
CA LEU A 364 -13.46 18.84 39.10
C LEU A 364 -13.00 17.39 38.88
N ALA A 365 -12.53 16.71 39.93
CA ALA A 365 -12.13 15.30 39.84
C ALA A 365 -13.32 14.41 39.42
N ALA A 366 -14.47 14.54 40.09
CA ALA A 366 -15.68 13.79 39.75
C ALA A 366 -16.15 14.04 38.32
N LEU A 367 -16.08 15.30 37.85
CA LEU A 367 -16.40 15.64 36.46
C LEU A 367 -15.46 14.92 35.47
N TRP A 368 -14.16 14.90 35.74
CA TRP A 368 -13.19 14.23 34.87
C TRP A 368 -13.28 12.70 34.93
N ASP A 369 -13.69 12.11 36.07
CA ASP A 369 -14.01 10.69 36.16
C ASP A 369 -15.19 10.35 35.22
N LEU A 370 -16.25 11.17 35.23
CA LEU A 370 -17.38 11.01 34.30
C LEU A 370 -16.97 11.18 32.84
N VAL A 371 -16.05 12.11 32.54
CA VAL A 371 -15.52 12.29 31.19
C VAL A 371 -14.78 11.04 30.72
N PHE A 372 -13.83 10.52 31.51
CA PHE A 372 -13.04 9.35 31.09
C PHE A 372 -13.87 8.05 31.06
N ALA A 373 -14.95 7.96 31.84
CA ALA A 373 -15.94 6.91 31.71
C ALA A 373 -16.82 7.02 30.44
N GLY A 374 -16.71 8.11 29.68
CA GLY A 374 -17.45 8.35 28.46
C GLY A 374 -18.87 8.89 28.67
N GLU A 375 -19.21 9.34 29.88
CA GLU A 375 -20.57 9.81 30.20
C GLU A 375 -20.76 11.31 29.94
N VAL A 376 -19.70 12.10 30.07
CA VAL A 376 -19.72 13.57 29.94
C VAL A 376 -18.75 14.03 28.85
N THR A 377 -19.16 15.01 28.06
CA THR A 377 -18.36 15.66 27.02
C THR A 377 -18.40 17.19 27.16
N ASN A 378 -17.62 17.90 26.34
CA ASN A 378 -17.54 19.36 26.30
C ASN A 378 -17.57 19.88 24.85
N ASP A 379 -18.01 21.12 24.65
CA ASP A 379 -18.05 21.77 23.34
C ASP A 379 -16.69 22.32 22.84
N THR A 380 -15.61 22.16 23.62
CA THR A 380 -14.23 22.49 23.22
C THR A 380 -13.23 21.53 23.87
N LEU A 381 -12.04 21.39 23.27
CA LEU A 381 -10.92 20.67 23.89
C LEU A 381 -10.09 21.56 24.85
N ALA A 382 -10.40 22.86 24.96
CA ALA A 382 -9.73 23.77 25.88
C ALA A 382 -9.60 23.25 27.33
N PRO A 383 -10.65 22.69 27.98
CA PRO A 383 -10.53 22.13 29.33
C PRO A 383 -9.58 20.92 29.40
N LEU A 384 -9.56 20.08 28.37
CA LEU A 384 -8.66 18.94 28.26
C LEU A 384 -7.20 19.40 28.13
N ARG A 385 -6.92 20.37 27.26
CA ARG A 385 -5.59 20.97 27.14
C ARG A 385 -5.13 21.57 28.46
N ALA A 386 -6.04 22.23 29.20
CA ALA A 386 -5.74 22.77 30.51
C ALA A 386 -5.45 21.68 31.56
N LEU A 387 -6.15 20.54 31.51
CA LEU A 387 -5.87 19.38 32.36
C LEU A 387 -4.45 18.84 32.10
N LEU A 388 -4.10 18.63 30.83
CA LEU A 388 -2.77 18.15 30.41
C LEU A 388 -1.66 19.16 30.76
N ALA A 389 -1.89 20.46 30.55
CA ALA A 389 -0.89 21.50 30.82
C ALA A 389 -0.59 21.68 32.31
N ARG A 390 -1.59 21.53 33.20
CA ARG A 390 -1.39 21.54 34.66
C ARG A 390 -0.48 20.40 35.13
N ARG A 391 -0.47 19.27 34.42
CA ARG A 391 0.39 18.13 34.70
C ARG A 391 1.82 18.36 34.20
N ALA A 392 1.99 19.02 33.05
CA ALA A 392 3.31 19.29 32.44
C ALA A 392 4.11 20.43 33.10
N ARG A 393 3.46 21.33 33.85
CA ARG A 393 4.12 22.42 34.60
C ARG A 393 3.62 22.43 36.04
N GLY A 394 4.51 22.11 36.98
CA GLY A 394 4.27 22.36 38.40
C GLY A 394 3.88 23.82 38.61
N GLY A 395 2.59 24.06 38.89
CA GLY A 395 2.02 25.34 39.30
C GLY A 395 2.39 26.56 38.46
N ALA A 396 1.80 26.70 37.26
CA ALA A 396 1.85 28.00 36.57
C ALA A 396 1.06 29.05 37.38
N ARG A 397 1.76 30.07 37.91
CA ARG A 397 1.14 31.24 38.56
C ARG A 397 0.20 31.96 37.57
N PRO A 398 -1.00 32.38 38.00
CA PRO A 398 -1.90 33.14 37.13
C PRO A 398 -1.28 34.48 36.72
N ARG A 399 -1.41 34.84 35.43
CA ARG A 399 -1.07 36.17 34.93
C ARG A 399 -2.02 37.21 35.56
N PRO A 400 -1.52 38.28 36.20
CA PRO A 400 -2.37 39.34 36.74
C PRO A 400 -3.10 40.07 35.61
N GLY A 401 -4.41 40.34 35.77
CA GLY A 401 -5.19 41.19 34.85
C GLY A 401 -6.22 40.48 33.95
N ALA A 402 -6.38 39.15 34.05
CA ALA A 402 -7.47 38.47 33.35
C ALA A 402 -8.81 38.69 34.07
N LEU A 403 -9.88 38.98 33.31
CA LEU A 403 -11.27 39.00 33.77
C LEU A 403 -11.53 37.82 34.72
N ARG A 404 -12.26 38.07 35.82
CA ARG A 404 -12.55 37.08 36.87
C ARG A 404 -13.05 35.78 36.23
N ARG A 405 -12.20 34.76 36.18
CA ARG A 405 -12.56 33.46 35.61
C ARG A 405 -13.63 32.84 36.49
N SER A 406 -14.75 32.43 35.90
CA SER A 406 -15.88 31.80 36.59
C SER A 406 -15.55 30.42 37.18
N GLY A 407 -14.35 29.87 36.91
CA GLY A 407 -13.91 28.54 37.36
C GLY A 407 -12.46 28.21 36.98
N PRO A 408 -11.97 27.01 37.37
CA PRO A 408 -10.66 26.53 36.95
C PRO A 408 -10.61 26.32 35.43
N PRO A 409 -9.46 26.51 34.76
CA PRO A 409 -9.37 26.40 33.30
C PRO A 409 -9.76 25.02 32.75
N ALA A 410 -9.52 23.96 33.53
CA ALA A 410 -9.89 22.59 33.21
C ALA A 410 -11.41 22.30 33.36
N ALA A 411 -12.21 23.30 33.73
CA ALA A 411 -13.68 23.24 33.79
C ALA A 411 -14.36 24.20 32.80
N ALA A 412 -13.60 24.87 31.93
CA ALA A 412 -14.15 25.79 30.95
C ALA A 412 -15.03 25.07 29.90
N GLY A 413 -15.88 25.83 29.21
CA GLY A 413 -16.82 25.31 28.20
C GLY A 413 -18.15 24.86 28.79
N ARG A 414 -19.00 24.31 27.91
CA ARG A 414 -20.30 23.72 28.25
C ARG A 414 -20.15 22.22 28.34
N TRP A 415 -20.53 21.67 29.48
CA TRP A 415 -20.50 20.24 29.74
C TRP A 415 -21.87 19.64 29.51
N SER A 416 -21.94 18.50 28.83
CA SER A 416 -23.20 17.80 28.54
C SER A 416 -23.02 16.29 28.65
N LEU A 417 -24.12 15.57 28.86
CA LEU A 417 -24.12 14.11 28.78
C LEU A 417 -23.89 13.63 27.34
N VAL A 418 -23.21 12.50 27.20
CA VAL A 418 -23.01 11.80 25.93
C VAL A 418 -24.23 10.99 25.55
N ALA A 419 -24.99 10.47 26.52
CA ALA A 419 -26.15 9.60 26.28
C ALA A 419 -27.13 10.10 25.21
N PRO A 420 -27.54 11.39 25.16
CA PRO A 420 -28.41 11.90 24.11
C PRO A 420 -27.84 11.79 22.69
N LEU A 421 -26.51 11.72 22.54
CA LEU A 421 -25.84 11.56 21.23
C LEU A 421 -25.88 10.11 20.72
N LEU A 422 -26.22 9.17 21.59
CA LEU A 422 -26.24 7.73 21.30
C LEU A 422 -27.65 7.23 21.00
N GLU A 423 -28.66 8.11 21.09
CA GLU A 423 -30.05 7.79 20.78
C GLU A 423 -30.40 8.09 19.30
N PRO A 424 -31.27 7.27 18.67
CA PRO A 424 -31.80 6.01 19.16
C PRO A 424 -30.74 4.90 19.15
N THR A 425 -30.81 3.98 20.12
CA THR A 425 -29.87 2.86 20.25
C THR A 425 -29.84 2.02 18.97
N PRO A 426 -28.70 1.94 18.26
CA PRO A 426 -28.62 1.15 17.04
C PRO A 426 -28.70 -0.35 17.34
N SER A 427 -29.12 -1.11 16.34
CA SER A 427 -29.08 -2.58 16.39
C SER A 427 -27.64 -3.10 16.46
N PRO A 428 -27.39 -4.29 17.03
CA PRO A 428 -26.05 -4.90 17.03
C PRO A 428 -25.44 -5.04 15.64
N THR A 429 -26.26 -5.30 14.62
CA THR A 429 -25.82 -5.42 13.22
C THR A 429 -25.39 -4.08 12.64
N GLU A 430 -26.12 -2.99 12.90
CA GLU A 430 -25.71 -1.63 12.49
C GLU A 430 -24.37 -1.25 13.12
N LEU A 431 -24.18 -1.52 14.42
CA LEU A 431 -22.91 -1.25 15.11
C LEU A 431 -21.76 -2.08 14.53
N ALA A 432 -21.96 -3.38 14.33
CA ALA A 432 -20.94 -4.25 13.76
C ALA A 432 -20.56 -3.81 12.33
N HIS A 433 -21.54 -3.42 11.51
CA HIS A 433 -21.31 -2.92 10.16
C HIS A 433 -20.54 -1.60 10.15
N ALA A 434 -20.99 -0.61 10.92
CA ALA A 434 -20.32 0.69 10.99
C ALA A 434 -18.87 0.56 11.50
N ARG A 435 -18.64 -0.28 12.52
CA ARG A 435 -17.29 -0.55 13.02
C ARG A 435 -16.42 -1.28 12.01
N ALA A 436 -16.96 -2.28 11.31
CA ALA A 436 -16.22 -2.99 10.27
C ALA A 436 -15.78 -2.04 9.15
N MET A 437 -16.70 -1.18 8.67
CA MET A 437 -16.38 -0.16 7.67
C MET A 437 -15.33 0.83 8.19
N GLN A 438 -15.53 1.39 9.38
CA GLN A 438 -14.56 2.34 9.95
C GLN A 438 -13.16 1.74 10.14
N LEU A 439 -13.07 0.46 10.49
CA LEU A 439 -11.78 -0.23 10.64
C LEU A 439 -11.13 -0.51 9.28
N LEU A 440 -11.92 -0.87 8.26
CA LEU A 440 -11.45 -1.00 6.88
C LEU A 440 -10.98 0.35 6.33
N ASP A 441 -11.71 1.42 6.58
CA ASP A 441 -11.32 2.77 6.16
C ASP A 441 -10.02 3.18 6.85
N ARG A 442 -9.88 2.95 8.16
CA ARG A 442 -8.68 3.32 8.93
C ARG A 442 -7.44 2.52 8.57
N HIS A 443 -7.56 1.20 8.50
CA HIS A 443 -6.43 0.27 8.36
C HIS A 443 -6.19 -0.17 6.92
N GLY A 444 -7.18 -0.05 6.02
CA GLY A 444 -7.14 -0.53 4.63
C GLY A 444 -7.19 -2.06 4.52
N VAL A 445 -6.28 -2.73 5.23
CA VAL A 445 -6.20 -4.18 5.42
C VAL A 445 -6.50 -4.51 6.86
N LEU A 446 -7.66 -5.11 7.09
CA LEU A 446 -8.13 -5.49 8.42
C LEU A 446 -7.68 -6.91 8.78
N THR A 447 -6.84 -7.01 9.81
CA THR A 447 -6.38 -8.27 10.39
C THR A 447 -6.99 -8.52 11.76
N ARG A 448 -6.92 -9.76 12.24
CA ARG A 448 -7.38 -10.12 13.59
C ARG A 448 -6.62 -9.34 14.65
N GLU A 449 -5.31 -9.21 14.49
CA GLU A 449 -4.38 -8.53 15.39
C GLU A 449 -4.70 -7.03 15.47
N ALA A 450 -5.01 -6.38 14.35
CA ALA A 450 -5.44 -4.98 14.31
C ALA A 450 -6.74 -4.75 15.11
N VAL A 451 -7.73 -5.64 14.95
CA VAL A 451 -9.01 -5.56 15.69
C VAL A 451 -8.81 -5.75 17.20
N LEU A 452 -7.89 -6.64 17.59
CA LEU A 452 -7.54 -6.84 19.01
C LEU A 452 -6.85 -5.60 19.59
N ALA A 453 -5.94 -4.97 18.85
CA ALA A 453 -5.24 -3.76 19.27
C ALA A 453 -6.19 -2.56 19.49
N GLU A 454 -7.24 -2.46 18.67
CA GLU A 454 -8.30 -1.45 18.77
C GLU A 454 -9.28 -1.69 19.94
N GLN A 455 -9.19 -2.86 20.61
CA GLN A 455 -10.06 -3.24 21.73
C GLN A 455 -11.54 -3.22 21.36
N VAL A 456 -11.88 -3.70 20.16
CA VAL A 456 -13.26 -3.77 19.68
C VAL A 456 -14.08 -4.72 20.57
N PRO A 457 -15.27 -4.32 21.05
CA PRO A 457 -16.14 -5.21 21.83
C PRO A 457 -16.48 -6.49 21.07
N GLY A 458 -16.23 -7.66 21.69
CA GLY A 458 -16.42 -8.97 21.07
C GLY A 458 -15.32 -9.38 20.09
N GLY A 459 -14.32 -8.53 19.86
CA GLY A 459 -13.15 -8.80 19.01
C GLY A 459 -13.52 -9.11 17.56
N PHE A 460 -12.61 -9.81 16.88
CA PHE A 460 -12.77 -10.15 15.45
C PHE A 460 -14.01 -11.02 15.18
N ALA A 461 -14.37 -11.91 16.10
CA ALA A 461 -15.53 -12.80 15.96
C ALA A 461 -16.85 -12.04 15.81
N ALA A 462 -16.98 -10.88 16.46
CA ALA A 462 -18.17 -10.03 16.36
C ALA A 462 -18.32 -9.37 14.98
N LEU A 463 -17.20 -9.11 14.28
CA LEU A 463 -17.19 -8.45 12.97
C LEU A 463 -17.23 -9.43 11.80
N TYR A 464 -16.77 -10.67 12.01
CA TYR A 464 -16.61 -11.67 10.94
C TYR A 464 -17.88 -11.93 10.10
N PRO A 465 -19.09 -12.07 10.68
CA PRO A 465 -20.30 -12.27 9.86
C PRO A 465 -20.58 -11.11 8.90
N VAL A 466 -20.27 -9.88 9.31
CA VAL A 466 -20.45 -8.70 8.46
C VAL A 466 -19.37 -8.63 7.39
N LEU A 467 -18.12 -8.90 7.74
CA LEU A 467 -17.01 -8.93 6.77
C LEU A 467 -17.24 -9.99 5.68
N ARG A 468 -17.76 -11.15 6.06
CA ARG A 468 -18.19 -12.20 5.11
C ARG A 468 -19.32 -11.72 4.20
N ALA A 469 -20.35 -11.07 4.75
CA ALA A 469 -21.44 -10.53 3.93
C ALA A 469 -20.95 -9.44 2.95
N LEU A 470 -19.97 -8.63 3.37
CA LEU A 470 -19.32 -7.63 2.50
C LEU A 470 -18.50 -8.29 1.39
N GLU A 471 -17.84 -9.41 1.67
CA GLU A 471 -17.12 -10.22 0.67
C GLU A 471 -18.08 -10.82 -0.35
N GLU A 472 -19.18 -11.44 0.11
CA GLU A 472 -20.22 -12.01 -0.75
C GLU A 472 -20.86 -10.94 -1.65
N ALA A 473 -20.97 -9.70 -1.15
CA ALA A 473 -21.42 -8.54 -1.91
C ALA A 473 -20.34 -7.91 -2.82
N GLY A 474 -19.10 -8.44 -2.81
CA GLY A 474 -17.98 -7.94 -3.61
C GLY A 474 -17.41 -6.58 -3.16
N LYS A 475 -17.77 -6.09 -1.97
CA LYS A 475 -17.29 -4.81 -1.43
C LYS A 475 -15.89 -4.91 -0.82
N VAL A 476 -15.54 -6.07 -0.30
CA VAL A 476 -14.21 -6.35 0.26
C VAL A 476 -13.66 -7.63 -0.35
N ARG A 477 -12.33 -7.78 -0.30
CA ARG A 477 -11.63 -9.01 -0.66
C ARG A 477 -11.17 -9.70 0.62
N ARG A 478 -11.35 -11.02 0.68
CA ARG A 478 -10.78 -11.87 1.73
C ARG A 478 -9.58 -12.63 1.19
N GLY A 479 -8.52 -12.77 1.98
CA GLY A 479 -7.32 -13.52 1.59
C GLY A 479 -6.18 -13.38 2.60
N ALA A 480 -5.03 -13.96 2.25
CA ALA A 480 -3.78 -13.78 2.98
C ALA A 480 -2.95 -12.70 2.27
N PHE A 481 -3.16 -11.43 2.60
CA PHE A 481 -2.49 -10.32 1.92
C PHE A 481 -1.15 -9.96 2.55
N VAL A 482 -0.98 -10.18 3.85
CA VAL A 482 0.24 -9.88 4.61
C VAL A 482 0.80 -11.14 5.25
N GLU A 483 2.10 -11.35 5.13
CA GLU A 483 2.82 -12.48 5.72
C GLU A 483 2.71 -12.48 7.25
N GLY A 484 2.58 -13.68 7.84
CA GLY A 484 2.60 -13.87 9.29
C GLY A 484 1.33 -13.45 10.06
N LEU A 485 0.31 -12.89 9.39
CA LEU A 485 -0.94 -12.41 10.02
C LEU A 485 -2.17 -13.32 9.76
N GLY A 486 -1.93 -14.59 9.41
CA GLY A 486 -2.98 -15.58 9.14
C GLY A 486 -3.78 -15.31 7.86
N ALA A 487 -4.68 -16.22 7.50
CA ALA A 487 -5.40 -16.20 6.23
C ALA A 487 -6.73 -15.41 6.26
N ALA A 488 -7.21 -15.01 7.44
CA ALA A 488 -8.48 -14.30 7.59
C ALA A 488 -8.27 -12.77 7.61
N GLN A 489 -7.82 -12.22 6.49
CA GLN A 489 -7.63 -10.78 6.30
C GLN A 489 -8.68 -10.25 5.32
N PHE A 490 -9.16 -9.03 5.55
CA PHE A 490 -10.14 -8.38 4.69
C PHE A 490 -9.62 -7.02 4.25
N ALA A 491 -9.71 -6.70 2.97
CA ALA A 491 -9.22 -5.44 2.43
C ALA A 491 -10.23 -4.82 1.47
N LEU A 492 -10.26 -3.49 1.42
CA LEU A 492 -10.92 -2.76 0.33
C LEU A 492 -10.15 -3.00 -0.98
N PRO A 493 -10.81 -3.12 -2.14
CA PRO A 493 -10.13 -3.34 -3.42
C PRO A 493 -9.01 -2.31 -3.70
N GLY A 494 -9.30 -1.02 -3.52
CA GLY A 494 -8.30 0.04 -3.71
C GLY A 494 -7.17 0.05 -2.67
N ALA A 495 -7.45 -0.41 -1.44
CA ALA A 495 -6.41 -0.58 -0.42
C ALA A 495 -5.44 -1.69 -0.80
N LEU A 496 -5.92 -2.78 -1.41
CA LEU A 496 -5.09 -3.90 -1.85
C LEU A 496 -4.17 -3.52 -3.02
N GLU A 497 -4.67 -2.71 -3.96
CA GLU A 497 -3.84 -2.16 -5.04
C GLU A 497 -2.71 -1.29 -4.47
N LEU A 498 -3.04 -0.35 -3.59
CA LEU A 498 -2.03 0.51 -2.97
C LEU A 498 -1.04 -0.26 -2.09
N LEU A 499 -1.49 -1.31 -1.38
CA LEU A 499 -0.61 -2.21 -0.61
C LEU A 499 0.45 -2.86 -1.51
N ARG A 500 0.04 -3.29 -2.70
CA ARG A 500 0.94 -3.92 -3.68
C ARG A 500 1.91 -2.94 -4.30
N ASP A 501 1.49 -1.68 -4.49
CA ASP A 501 2.39 -0.61 -4.95
C ASP A 501 3.50 -0.34 -3.94
N HIS A 502 3.22 -0.47 -2.64
CA HIS A 502 4.19 -0.30 -1.55
C HIS A 502 4.96 -1.58 -1.21
N ARG A 503 4.93 -2.61 -2.06
CA ARG A 503 5.61 -3.89 -1.80
C ARG A 503 7.13 -3.76 -1.79
N GLU A 504 7.68 -2.93 -2.68
CA GLU A 504 9.11 -2.59 -2.69
C GLU A 504 9.34 -1.30 -1.89
N PRO A 505 10.52 -1.14 -1.28
CA PRO A 505 10.86 0.10 -0.59
C PRO A 505 11.12 1.22 -1.60
N ASP A 506 10.35 2.31 -1.51
CA ASP A 506 10.73 3.57 -2.13
C ASP A 506 11.88 4.21 -1.34
N ALA A 507 12.65 5.08 -2.00
CA ALA A 507 13.65 5.92 -1.33
C ALA A 507 12.94 7.00 -0.48
N THR A 508 12.35 6.59 0.64
CA THR A 508 11.68 7.46 1.61
C THR A 508 12.61 7.76 2.79
N GLU A 509 12.59 9.01 3.23
CA GLU A 509 13.29 9.43 4.44
C GLU A 509 12.69 8.74 5.68
N PRO A 510 13.50 8.41 6.70
CA PRO A 510 12.97 7.82 7.92
C PRO A 510 12.00 8.76 8.63
N LEU A 511 10.88 8.21 9.11
CA LEU A 511 9.80 8.97 9.76
C LEU A 511 9.69 8.60 11.25
N ALA A 512 9.68 9.62 12.11
CA ALA A 512 9.49 9.45 13.54
C ALA A 512 8.02 9.63 13.96
N LEU A 513 7.44 8.60 14.58
CA LEU A 513 6.04 8.51 14.95
C LEU A 513 5.88 8.24 16.44
N ALA A 514 4.80 8.73 17.03
CA ALA A 514 4.42 8.31 18.38
C ALA A 514 4.11 6.81 18.37
N ALA A 515 4.64 6.06 19.34
CA ALA A 515 4.47 4.61 19.40
C ALA A 515 3.01 4.16 19.59
N ALA A 516 2.14 5.05 20.09
CA ALA A 516 0.72 4.81 20.25
C ALA A 516 -0.14 5.35 19.08
N ASP A 517 0.48 5.88 18.02
CA ASP A 517 -0.25 6.36 16.83
C ASP A 517 -0.91 5.18 16.07
N PRO A 518 -2.19 5.28 15.66
CA PRO A 518 -2.89 4.21 14.92
C PRO A 518 -2.26 3.82 13.58
N ALA A 519 -1.49 4.69 12.91
CA ALA A 519 -0.79 4.38 11.66
C ALA A 519 0.46 3.51 11.87
N GLN A 520 0.96 3.45 13.10
CA GLN A 520 2.16 2.68 13.42
C GLN A 520 1.73 1.23 13.73
N PRO A 521 2.15 0.21 12.96
CA PRO A 521 1.61 -1.14 13.13
C PRO A 521 2.34 -2.02 14.15
N TYR A 522 3.60 -1.71 14.50
CA TYR A 522 4.39 -2.58 15.39
C TYR A 522 3.90 -2.50 16.85
N GLY A 523 3.84 -3.65 17.50
CA GLY A 523 3.19 -3.80 18.81
C GLY A 523 1.66 -3.76 18.77
N ALA A 524 1.07 -3.75 17.57
CA ALA A 524 -0.37 -3.83 17.33
C ALA A 524 -0.68 -4.93 16.32
N ALA A 525 -0.75 -4.59 15.03
CA ALA A 525 -0.96 -5.55 13.96
C ALA A 525 0.29 -6.39 13.69
N LEU A 526 1.48 -5.80 13.82
CA LEU A 526 2.77 -6.47 13.61
C LEU A 526 3.51 -6.69 14.94
N PRO A 527 4.23 -7.82 15.11
CA PRO A 527 5.12 -8.01 16.24
C PRO A 527 6.35 -7.10 16.10
N TRP A 528 6.92 -6.68 17.22
CA TRP A 528 8.20 -5.96 17.21
C TRP A 528 9.33 -6.87 16.72
N PRO A 529 10.28 -6.35 15.91
CA PRO A 529 11.50 -7.08 15.57
C PRO A 529 12.36 -7.35 16.82
N ALA A 530 13.28 -8.30 16.71
CA ALA A 530 14.22 -8.61 17.78
C ALA A 530 15.08 -7.39 18.11
N CYS A 531 15.20 -7.07 19.39
CA CYS A 531 16.05 -5.99 19.91
C CYS A 531 16.47 -6.30 21.35
N ALA A 532 17.35 -5.46 21.91
CA ALA A 532 17.89 -5.64 23.26
C ALA A 532 16.88 -5.35 24.41
N GLY A 533 15.63 -4.99 24.10
CA GLY A 533 14.63 -4.60 25.08
C GLY A 533 13.19 -4.96 24.68
N HIS A 534 12.22 -4.38 25.39
CA HIS A 534 10.79 -4.62 25.17
C HIS A 534 10.08 -3.33 24.78
N PRO A 535 10.07 -2.97 23.49
CA PRO A 535 9.33 -1.80 23.01
C PRO A 535 7.83 -1.93 23.31
N SER A 536 7.19 -0.80 23.60
CA SER A 536 5.77 -0.74 23.96
C SER A 536 5.09 0.46 23.31
N ARG A 537 3.77 0.34 23.05
CA ARG A 537 2.93 1.41 22.52
C ARG A 537 2.51 2.40 23.62
N SER A 538 3.49 2.97 24.30
CA SER A 538 3.27 3.88 25.43
C SER A 538 3.17 5.34 24.96
N PRO A 539 2.27 6.17 25.54
CA PRO A 539 2.25 7.60 25.27
C PRO A 539 3.61 8.26 25.61
N GLY A 540 4.10 9.10 24.71
CA GLY A 540 5.41 9.77 24.84
C GLY A 540 6.62 8.90 24.50
N ALA A 541 6.43 7.68 24.00
CA ALA A 541 7.46 6.91 23.31
C ALA A 541 7.35 7.13 21.79
N TYR A 542 8.47 7.00 21.08
CA TYR A 542 8.54 7.21 19.62
C TYR A 542 9.22 6.03 18.93
N VAL A 543 8.81 5.76 17.70
CA VAL A 543 9.50 4.82 16.80
C VAL A 543 9.90 5.56 15.54
N VAL A 544 11.10 5.27 15.04
CA VAL A 544 11.56 5.71 13.73
C VAL A 544 11.42 4.54 12.78
N LEU A 545 10.62 4.73 11.73
CA LEU A 545 10.46 3.76 10.65
C LEU A 545 11.31 4.20 9.45
N SER A 546 12.07 3.28 8.88
CA SER A 546 12.82 3.48 7.64
C SER A 546 12.37 2.43 6.63
N ALA A 547 11.83 2.87 5.49
CA ALA A 547 11.25 1.98 4.49
C ALA A 547 10.26 0.95 5.08
N GLY A 548 9.49 1.34 6.11
CA GLY A 548 8.54 0.48 6.80
C GLY A 548 9.12 -0.37 7.94
N GLU A 549 10.44 -0.48 8.07
CA GLU A 549 11.07 -1.22 9.16
C GLU A 549 11.42 -0.32 10.35
N PRO A 550 11.24 -0.77 11.61
CA PRO A 550 11.70 -0.03 12.77
C PRO A 550 13.22 0.07 12.73
N ALA A 551 13.76 1.29 12.76
CA ALA A 551 15.19 1.56 12.87
C ALA A 551 15.57 1.91 14.31
N ALA A 552 14.74 2.68 15.01
CA ALA A 552 14.97 3.05 16.40
C ALA A 552 13.67 3.20 17.19
N PHE A 553 13.72 2.95 18.49
CA PHE A 553 12.62 3.17 19.43
C PHE A 553 13.10 3.98 20.63
N LEU A 554 12.50 5.14 20.86
CA LEU A 554 12.77 6.03 21.97
C LEU A 554 11.74 5.80 23.07
N GLU A 555 12.20 5.37 24.24
CA GLU A 555 11.33 5.16 25.39
C GLU A 555 10.74 6.46 25.94
N ARG A 556 9.63 6.33 26.68
CA ARG A 556 8.98 7.43 27.37
C ARG A 556 9.99 8.18 28.26
N GLY A 557 10.09 9.49 28.05
CA GLY A 557 11.02 10.37 28.77
C GLY A 557 12.38 10.56 28.09
N GLY A 558 12.61 9.91 26.95
CA GLY A 558 13.73 10.22 26.06
C GLY A 558 15.11 9.88 26.60
N ARG A 559 15.20 8.89 27.51
CA ARG A 559 16.44 8.48 28.19
C ARG A 559 17.08 7.19 27.68
N THR A 560 16.25 6.29 27.18
CA THR A 560 16.68 4.99 26.65
C THR A 560 16.26 4.93 25.20
N LEU A 561 17.17 4.43 24.37
CA LEU A 561 16.93 4.15 22.98
C LEU A 561 17.20 2.67 22.70
N LEU A 562 16.35 2.04 21.92
CA LEU A 562 16.58 0.73 21.34
C LEU A 562 16.81 0.90 19.84
N THR A 563 17.79 0.20 19.28
CA THR A 563 18.01 0.12 17.84
C THR A 563 17.62 -1.26 17.32
N PHE A 564 17.35 -1.31 16.02
CA PHE A 564 16.98 -2.52 15.29
C PHE A 564 17.90 -2.69 14.09
N GLU A 565 17.78 -3.81 13.38
CA GLU A 565 18.64 -4.13 12.22
C GLU A 565 18.64 -3.04 11.14
N ALA A 566 17.47 -2.48 10.82
CA ALA A 566 17.31 -1.38 9.87
C ALA A 566 18.05 -0.08 10.28
N ALA A 567 18.55 0.03 11.51
CA ALA A 567 19.38 1.15 11.96
C ALA A 567 20.69 1.25 11.17
N ALA A 568 21.23 0.13 10.66
CA ALA A 568 22.54 0.09 10.00
C ALA A 568 22.57 0.96 8.73
N GLU A 569 21.51 0.91 7.92
CA GLU A 569 21.46 1.50 6.57
C GLU A 569 20.60 2.78 6.49
N SER A 570 19.91 3.17 7.56
CA SER A 570 18.96 4.29 7.58
C SER A 570 19.48 5.56 8.25
N ASP A 571 19.02 6.75 7.85
CA ASP A 571 19.34 8.01 8.56
C ASP A 571 18.39 8.31 9.75
N TRP A 572 18.12 7.30 10.57
CA TRP A 572 17.22 7.42 11.72
C TRP A 572 17.62 8.51 12.75
N PRO A 573 18.91 8.85 12.98
CA PRO A 573 19.26 9.93 13.90
C PRO A 573 18.73 11.29 13.45
N ALA A 574 18.68 11.56 12.14
CA ALA A 574 18.11 12.80 11.59
C ALA A 574 16.61 12.88 11.87
N ALA A 575 15.88 11.77 11.73
CA ALA A 575 14.45 11.70 12.05
C ALA A 575 14.17 11.93 13.55
N LEU A 576 15.00 11.42 14.45
CA LEU A 576 14.91 11.75 15.87
C LEU A 576 15.23 13.23 16.14
N ALA A 577 16.22 13.79 15.44
CA ALA A 577 16.54 15.21 15.59
C ALA A 577 15.40 16.11 15.10
N ALA A 578 14.68 15.70 14.05
CA ALA A 578 13.49 16.38 13.55
C ALA A 578 12.40 16.52 14.63
N LEU A 579 12.20 15.50 15.49
CA LEU A 579 11.26 15.60 16.62
C LEU A 579 11.52 16.83 17.51
N VAL A 580 12.80 17.17 17.70
CA VAL A 580 13.19 18.33 18.51
C VAL A 580 13.08 19.64 17.73
N LYS A 581 13.54 19.65 16.47
CA LYS A 581 13.48 20.82 15.59
C LYS A 581 12.05 21.27 15.30
N ASP A 582 11.13 20.32 15.13
CA ASP A 582 9.70 20.56 14.89
C ASP A 582 8.93 20.92 16.18
N GLY A 583 9.62 20.93 17.33
CA GLY A 583 9.03 21.25 18.63
C GLY A 583 8.07 20.20 19.17
N ARG A 584 8.02 18.99 18.59
CA ARG A 584 7.25 17.84 19.09
C ARG A 584 7.79 17.38 20.44
N VAL A 585 9.11 17.34 20.57
CA VAL A 585 9.83 17.03 21.81
C VAL A 585 10.75 18.20 22.19
N ARG A 586 10.66 18.71 23.42
CA ARG A 586 11.49 19.86 23.84
C ARG A 586 12.99 19.54 23.93
N ARG A 587 13.31 18.32 24.37
CA ARG A 587 14.68 17.86 24.59
C ARG A 587 14.71 16.34 24.60
N ILE A 588 15.74 15.77 24.00
CA ILE A 588 16.10 14.35 24.13
C ILE A 588 17.40 14.26 24.93
N GLU A 589 17.48 13.37 25.91
CA GLU A 589 18.66 13.17 26.76
C GLU A 589 18.93 11.67 26.93
N LEU A 590 19.63 11.10 25.96
CA LEU A 590 19.95 9.69 25.87
C LEU A 590 21.06 9.33 26.87
N SER A 591 20.69 8.52 27.85
CA SER A 591 21.62 7.91 28.80
C SER A 591 22.08 6.53 28.35
N ARG A 592 21.19 5.76 27.72
CA ARG A 592 21.45 4.39 27.27
C ARG A 592 20.96 4.14 25.85
N ILE A 593 21.74 3.37 25.09
CA ILE A 593 21.39 2.85 23.77
C ILE A 593 21.69 1.35 23.80
N ASP A 594 20.67 0.51 23.59
CA ASP A 594 20.78 -0.97 23.62
C ASP A 594 21.42 -1.51 24.91
N GLY A 595 21.11 -0.86 26.04
CA GLY A 595 21.65 -1.21 27.36
C GLY A 595 23.01 -0.60 27.69
N LEU A 596 23.80 -0.18 26.68
CA LEU A 596 25.11 0.46 26.83
C LEU A 596 24.98 1.96 27.14
N PRO A 597 25.97 2.59 27.81
CA PRO A 597 26.04 4.04 27.92
C PRO A 597 25.99 4.71 26.54
N ALA A 598 25.17 5.75 26.36
CA ALA A 598 24.91 6.34 25.04
C ALA A 598 26.17 6.85 24.32
N ALA A 599 27.19 7.29 25.06
CA ALA A 599 28.47 7.76 24.50
C ALA A 599 29.37 6.63 23.99
N GLU A 600 29.20 5.41 24.50
CA GLU A 600 29.98 4.21 24.14
C GLU A 600 29.26 3.39 23.04
N SER A 601 28.06 3.78 22.65
CA SER A 601 27.29 3.10 21.61
C SER A 601 27.97 3.23 20.24
N PRO A 602 27.92 2.19 19.38
CA PRO A 602 28.34 2.29 17.97
C PRO A 602 27.61 3.39 17.19
N HIS A 603 26.44 3.83 17.66
CA HIS A 603 25.64 4.88 17.03
C HIS A 603 25.97 6.30 17.53
N ALA A 604 26.90 6.46 18.47
CA ALA A 604 27.22 7.75 19.08
C ALA A 604 27.67 8.79 18.03
N GLU A 605 28.56 8.43 17.11
CA GLU A 605 29.03 9.35 16.07
C GLU A 605 27.91 9.79 15.11
N ARG A 606 27.00 8.87 14.78
CA ARG A 606 25.85 9.19 13.91
C ARG A 606 24.88 10.13 14.60
N LEU A 607 24.66 9.97 15.91
CA LEU A 607 23.89 10.91 16.71
C LEU A 607 24.59 12.29 16.82
N ARG A 608 25.91 12.33 16.99
CA ARG A 608 26.67 13.60 16.99
C ARG A 608 26.55 14.32 15.65
N ALA A 609 26.65 13.60 14.54
CA ALA A 609 26.44 14.16 13.20
C ALA A 609 25.03 14.74 13.01
N ALA A 610 24.01 14.15 13.65
CA ALA A 610 22.63 14.68 13.67
C ALA A 610 22.42 15.86 14.65
N GLY A 611 23.45 16.29 15.38
CA GLY A 611 23.45 17.46 16.26
C GLY A 611 23.34 17.16 17.76
N PHE A 612 23.42 15.88 18.17
CA PHE A 612 23.46 15.55 19.60
C PHE A 612 24.82 15.91 20.21
N THR A 613 24.81 16.57 21.36
CA THR A 613 26.02 16.97 22.10
C THR A 613 26.21 16.11 23.34
N GLU A 614 27.47 15.85 23.72
CA GLU A 614 27.78 15.21 25.00
C GLU A 614 27.39 16.10 26.18
N GLY A 615 26.64 15.54 27.11
CA GLY A 615 26.29 16.15 28.38
C GLY A 615 26.62 15.23 29.55
N TYR A 616 26.42 15.74 30.75
CA TYR A 616 26.76 15.03 32.01
C TYR A 616 26.07 13.66 32.17
N ARG A 617 24.95 13.42 31.48
CA ARG A 617 24.15 12.18 31.57
C ARG A 617 24.12 11.35 30.28
N GLY A 618 24.96 11.67 29.30
CA GLY A 618 25.00 11.03 27.98
C GLY A 618 24.80 12.02 26.84
N LEU A 619 24.25 11.56 25.71
CA LEU A 619 24.02 12.39 24.52
C LEU A 619 22.73 13.19 24.66
N SER A 620 22.73 14.48 24.33
CA SER A 620 21.51 15.29 24.41
C SER A 620 21.36 16.25 23.25
N LEU A 621 20.10 16.48 22.87
CA LEU A 621 19.68 17.41 21.84
C LEU A 621 18.61 18.33 22.40
N ARG A 622 18.77 19.64 22.19
CA ARG A 622 17.84 20.69 22.65
C ARG A 622 17.43 21.54 21.44
N GLY A 623 16.14 21.89 21.37
CA GLY A 623 15.55 22.71 20.32
C GLY A 623 15.74 24.20 20.53
#